data_AF-A0A7S3YP39-F1
#
_entry.id   AF-A0A7S3YP39-F1
#
_cell.length_a   1.000
_cell.length_b   1.000
_cell.length_c   1.000
_cell.angle_alpha   90.00
_cell.angle_beta   90.00
_cell.angle_gamma   90.00
#
_symmetry.space_group_name_H-M   'P 1'
#
loop_
_entity.id
_entity.type
_entity.pdbx_description
1 polymer ?
#
loop_
_entity_poly.entity_id
_entity_poly.type
_entity_poly.pdbx_seq_one_letter_code
_entity_poly.pdbx_strand_id
1 'polypeptide(L)'
;KDSKQKDVYKKSVAHMVRRLLKGFNSTIFAYGQTSSGKTHTMMGVLQDKELEGITPRLIRSLFNQIEKGREKGNTFLITLSYLEIYNERVYDLLGARKRSNKPRESLQIRQLKQGFHVPKLTK
;
A
#
# COMPACT_ATOMS: atom_id res chain seq x y z
N LYS A 1 19.76 -18.77 -0.74
CA LYS A 1 18.62 -19.26 -1.58
C LYS A 1 18.03 -18.07 -2.29
N ASP A 2 18.28 -17.94 -3.59
CA ASP A 2 17.68 -16.89 -4.41
C ASP A 2 16.16 -17.11 -4.50
N SER A 3 15.38 -16.08 -4.19
CA SER A 3 13.92 -16.13 -4.23
C SER A 3 13.42 -15.13 -5.26
N LYS A 4 12.59 -15.56 -6.20
CA LYS A 4 11.97 -14.66 -7.17
C LYS A 4 10.86 -13.83 -6.50
N GLN A 5 10.58 -12.64 -7.02
CA GLN A 5 9.54 -11.74 -6.48
C GLN A 5 8.17 -12.42 -6.38
N LYS A 6 7.84 -13.21 -7.41
CA LYS A 6 6.61 -14.02 -7.45
C LYS A 6 6.52 -15.01 -6.29
N ASP A 7 7.64 -15.63 -5.91
CA ASP A 7 7.67 -16.60 -4.82
C ASP A 7 7.53 -15.92 -3.47
N VAL A 8 8.19 -14.78 -3.29
CA VAL A 8 8.05 -13.93 -2.08
C VAL A 8 6.59 -13.52 -1.90
N TYR A 9 5.94 -13.02 -2.95
CA TYR A 9 4.54 -12.64 -2.91
C TYR A 9 3.61 -13.82 -2.58
N LYS A 10 3.75 -14.94 -3.31
CA LYS A 10 2.90 -16.13 -3.13
C LYS A 10 2.98 -16.70 -1.72
N LYS A 11 4.20 -16.83 -1.17
CA LYS A 11 4.43 -17.43 0.14
C LYS A 11 4.01 -16.49 1.28
N SER A 12 4.29 -15.21 1.14
CA SER A 12 4.21 -14.28 2.29
C SER A 12 2.94 -13.44 2.32
N VAL A 13 2.35 -13.11 1.16
CA VAL A 13 1.35 -12.03 1.06
C VAL A 13 0.04 -12.46 0.41
N ALA A 14 0.05 -13.40 -0.54
CA ALA A 14 -1.14 -13.74 -1.32
C ALA A 14 -2.37 -14.14 -0.48
N HIS A 15 -2.16 -14.73 0.70
CA HIS A 15 -3.25 -15.10 1.61
C HIS A 15 -3.94 -13.88 2.27
N MET A 16 -3.26 -12.74 2.38
CA MET A 16 -3.80 -11.52 2.99
C MET A 16 -4.94 -10.92 2.18
N VAL A 17 -4.93 -11.06 0.84
CA VAL A 17 -6.04 -10.59 -0.01
C VAL A 17 -7.38 -11.20 0.41
N ARG A 18 -7.39 -12.49 0.73
CA ARG A 18 -8.60 -13.16 1.24
C ARG A 18 -9.02 -12.68 2.62
N ARG A 19 -8.07 -12.27 3.46
CA ARG A 19 -8.35 -11.72 4.80
C ARG A 19 -8.92 -10.31 4.70
N LEU A 20 -8.38 -9.47 3.82
CA LEU A 20 -8.89 -8.12 3.53
C LEU A 20 -10.38 -8.16 3.12
N LEU A 21 -10.74 -9.06 2.21
CA LEU A 21 -12.14 -9.22 1.76
C LEU A 21 -13.08 -9.80 2.82
N LYS A 22 -12.54 -10.41 3.88
CA LYS A 22 -13.31 -10.87 5.05
C LYS A 22 -13.41 -9.79 6.14
N GLY A 23 -12.95 -8.57 5.88
CA GLY A 23 -13.00 -7.46 6.82
C GLY A 23 -11.84 -7.39 7.82
N PHE A 24 -10.75 -8.13 7.60
CA PHE A 24 -9.57 -8.04 8.46
C PHE A 24 -8.57 -7.00 7.95
N ASN A 25 -8.14 -6.11 8.83
CA ASN A 25 -7.01 -5.21 8.57
C ASN A 25 -5.73 -6.02 8.35
N SER A 26 -4.94 -5.64 7.34
CA SER A 26 -3.64 -6.27 7.04
C SER A 26 -2.57 -5.21 6.86
N THR A 27 -1.37 -5.47 7.38
CA THR A 27 -0.23 -4.55 7.30
C THR A 27 1.03 -5.31 6.94
N ILE A 28 1.83 -4.76 6.03
CA ILE A 28 3.08 -5.34 5.55
C ILE A 28 4.18 -4.30 5.73
N PHE A 29 5.24 -4.68 6.43
CA PHE A 29 6.43 -3.87 6.61
C PHE A 29 7.63 -4.55 5.94
N ALA A 30 8.43 -3.75 5.22
CA ALA A 30 9.77 -4.16 4.79
C ALA A 30 10.79 -3.45 5.67
N TYR A 31 11.59 -4.22 6.40
CA TYR A 31 12.57 -3.71 7.36
C TYR A 31 13.97 -4.23 7.03
N GLY A 32 15.00 -3.41 7.30
CA GLY A 32 16.40 -3.72 7.03
C GLY A 32 17.23 -2.47 6.73
N GLN A 33 18.55 -2.63 6.62
CA GLN A 33 19.48 -1.54 6.32
C GLN A 33 19.27 -0.92 4.92
N THR A 34 19.82 0.26 4.67
CA THR A 34 19.83 0.84 3.31
C THR A 34 20.51 -0.12 2.33
N SER A 35 19.99 -0.19 1.10
CA SER A 35 20.42 -1.15 0.07
C SER A 35 20.13 -2.63 0.37
N SER A 36 19.40 -2.97 1.43
CA SER A 36 19.01 -4.36 1.74
C SER A 36 17.84 -4.90 0.89
N GLY A 37 17.40 -4.16 -0.14
CA GLY A 37 16.31 -4.58 -1.01
C GLY A 37 14.89 -4.22 -0.55
N LYS A 38 14.66 -3.43 0.50
CA LYS A 38 13.30 -3.04 0.95
C LYS A 38 12.39 -2.52 -0.18
N THR A 39 12.88 -1.53 -0.93
CA THR A 39 12.16 -0.94 -2.08
C THR A 39 11.97 -1.96 -3.20
N HIS A 40 12.99 -2.79 -3.44
CA HIS A 40 12.92 -3.86 -4.42
C HIS A 40 11.84 -4.89 -4.03
N THR A 41 11.75 -5.33 -2.78
CA THR A 41 10.73 -6.26 -2.31
C THR A 41 9.32 -5.66 -2.37
N MET A 42 9.14 -4.41 -1.92
CA MET A 42 7.81 -3.78 -1.86
C MET A 42 7.31 -3.33 -3.23
N MET A 43 8.09 -2.54 -3.97
CA MET A 43 7.70 -1.99 -5.25
C MET A 43 8.26 -2.79 -6.43
N GLY A 44 9.54 -3.16 -6.34
CA GLY A 44 10.25 -3.83 -7.44
C GLY A 44 10.41 -2.92 -8.64
N VAL A 45 10.61 -3.54 -9.81
CA VAL A 45 10.60 -2.83 -11.09
C VAL A 45 9.17 -2.80 -11.62
N LEU A 46 8.57 -1.62 -11.68
CA LEU A 46 7.22 -1.45 -12.23
C LEU A 46 7.22 -1.84 -13.72
N GLN A 47 6.11 -2.42 -14.17
CA GLN A 47 5.89 -2.87 -15.56
C GLN A 47 6.72 -4.10 -15.99
N ASP A 48 7.65 -4.59 -15.15
CA ASP A 48 8.30 -5.88 -15.35
C ASP A 48 7.56 -6.98 -14.54
N LYS A 49 6.97 -7.96 -15.23
CA LYS A 49 6.16 -9.02 -14.58
C LYS A 49 6.97 -9.94 -13.66
N GLU A 50 8.26 -10.11 -13.92
CA GLU A 50 9.15 -10.96 -13.12
C GLU A 50 9.73 -10.18 -11.94
N LEU A 51 10.03 -8.89 -12.13
CA LEU A 51 10.67 -8.05 -11.12
C LEU A 51 9.72 -7.16 -10.30
N GLU A 52 8.43 -7.04 -10.67
CA GLU A 52 7.44 -6.30 -9.88
C GLU A 52 7.33 -6.88 -8.45
N GLY A 53 7.24 -5.98 -7.45
CA GLY A 53 7.25 -6.33 -6.03
C GLY A 53 5.88 -6.70 -5.45
N ILE A 54 5.80 -6.67 -4.13
CA ILE A 54 4.59 -7.02 -3.36
C ILE A 54 3.41 -6.08 -3.67
N THR A 55 3.62 -4.76 -3.62
CA THR A 55 2.57 -3.74 -3.76
C THR A 55 1.80 -3.86 -5.09
N PRO A 56 2.44 -3.84 -6.27
CA PRO A 56 1.71 -3.98 -7.54
C PRO A 56 1.00 -5.34 -7.67
N ARG A 57 1.61 -6.44 -7.20
CA ARG A 57 1.01 -7.78 -7.24
C ARG A 57 -0.21 -7.91 -6.33
N LEU A 58 -0.15 -7.32 -5.13
CA LEU A 58 -1.25 -7.29 -4.17
C LEU A 58 -2.42 -6.51 -4.74
N ILE A 59 -2.18 -5.30 -5.25
CA ILE A 59 -3.23 -4.45 -5.85
C ILE A 59 -3.92 -5.19 -6.98
N ARG A 60 -3.17 -5.76 -7.94
CA ARG A 60 -3.74 -6.55 -9.04
C ARG A 60 -4.58 -7.73 -8.53
N SER A 61 -4.06 -8.47 -7.54
CA SER A 61 -4.79 -9.61 -6.98
C SER A 61 -6.06 -9.20 -6.23
N LEU A 62 -6.04 -8.04 -5.56
CA LEU A 62 -7.21 -7.48 -4.89
C LEU A 62 -8.29 -7.11 -5.90
N PHE A 63 -7.94 -6.35 -6.95
CA PHE A 63 -8.90 -5.97 -7.99
C PHE A 63 -9.49 -7.19 -8.71
N ASN A 64 -8.69 -8.21 -9.01
CA ASN A 64 -9.20 -9.47 -9.59
C ASN A 64 -10.23 -10.18 -8.69
N GLN A 65 -10.08 -10.09 -7.36
CA GLN A 65 -11.05 -10.70 -6.43
C GLN A 65 -12.30 -9.82 -6.26
N ILE A 66 -12.15 -8.50 -6.35
CA ILE A 66 -13.26 -7.55 -6.34
C ILE A 66 -14.15 -7.75 -7.56
N GLU A 67 -13.59 -7.94 -8.77
CA GLU A 67 -14.38 -8.25 -9.97
C GLU A 67 -15.20 -9.53 -9.81
N LYS A 68 -14.58 -10.62 -9.35
CA LYS A 68 -15.29 -11.87 -9.02
C LYS A 68 -16.37 -11.70 -7.94
N GLY A 69 -16.17 -10.76 -7.02
CA GLY A 69 -17.16 -10.40 -6.02
C GLY A 69 -18.35 -9.66 -6.64
N ARG A 70 -18.09 -8.73 -7.57
CA ARG A 70 -19.13 -7.95 -8.28
C ARG A 70 -20.02 -8.84 -9.13
N GLU A 71 -19.45 -9.84 -9.80
CA GLU A 71 -20.22 -10.87 -10.55
C GLU A 71 -21.22 -11.62 -9.66
N LYS A 72 -20.97 -11.68 -8.34
CA LYS A 72 -21.85 -12.31 -7.34
C LYS A 72 -22.80 -11.32 -6.67
N GLY A 73 -22.87 -10.07 -7.15
CA GLY A 73 -23.73 -9.02 -6.61
C GLY A 73 -23.13 -8.19 -5.47
N ASN A 74 -21.84 -8.37 -5.12
CA ASN A 74 -21.22 -7.56 -4.07
C ASN A 74 -20.86 -6.15 -4.57
N THR A 75 -21.14 -5.13 -3.75
CA THR A 75 -20.72 -3.75 -4.00
C THR A 75 -19.47 -3.43 -3.18
N PHE A 76 -18.52 -2.71 -3.78
CA PHE A 76 -17.25 -2.34 -3.13
C PHE A 76 -16.98 -0.85 -3.32
N LEU A 77 -16.62 -0.18 -2.22
CA LEU A 77 -16.00 1.15 -2.23
C LEU A 77 -14.50 0.98 -1.94
N ILE A 78 -13.66 1.50 -2.83
CA ILE A 78 -12.20 1.44 -2.70
C ILE A 78 -11.67 2.86 -2.59
N THR A 79 -10.75 3.06 -1.66
CA THR A 79 -10.15 4.35 -1.34
C THR A 79 -8.65 4.13 -1.16
N LEU A 80 -7.81 5.06 -1.64
CA LEU A 80 -6.36 4.94 -1.59
C LEU A 80 -5.75 6.23 -1.05
N SER A 81 -5.05 6.10 0.06
CA SER A 81 -4.21 7.16 0.60
C SER A 81 -2.73 6.78 0.53
N TYR A 82 -1.84 7.73 0.26
CA TYR A 82 -0.40 7.49 0.29
C TYR A 82 0.31 8.62 1.05
N LEU A 83 1.11 8.26 2.05
CA LEU A 83 1.81 9.21 2.91
C LEU A 83 3.26 8.81 3.13
N GLU A 84 4.08 9.80 3.50
CA GLU A 84 5.46 9.64 3.94
C GLU A 84 5.60 10.17 5.37
N ILE A 85 6.28 9.42 6.23
CA ILE A 85 6.73 9.91 7.55
C ILE A 85 8.22 10.17 7.43
N TYR A 86 8.63 11.43 7.58
CA TYR A 86 10.02 11.84 7.50
C TYR A 86 10.33 12.91 8.55
N ASN A 87 11.33 12.63 9.39
CA ASN A 87 11.73 13.50 10.50
C ASN A 87 10.53 13.87 11.41
N GLU A 88 9.79 12.85 11.87
CA GLU A 88 8.59 12.99 12.71
C GLU A 88 7.46 13.87 12.11
N ARG A 89 7.48 14.08 10.79
CA ARG A 89 6.45 14.82 10.05
C ARG A 89 5.77 13.94 9.02
N VAL A 90 4.46 14.12 8.85
CA VAL A 90 3.62 13.34 7.94
C VAL A 90 3.32 14.16 6.70
N TYR A 91 3.60 13.63 5.51
CA TYR A 91 3.34 14.31 4.25
C TYR A 91 2.40 13.48 3.37
N ASP A 92 1.40 14.14 2.77
CA ASP A 92 0.54 13.52 1.76
C ASP A 92 1.28 13.44 0.41
N LEU A 93 1.39 12.23 -0.14
CA LEU A 93 2.05 11.96 -1.41
C LEU A 93 1.12 12.06 -2.62
N LEU A 94 -0.21 11.99 -2.40
CA LEU A 94 -1.23 12.14 -3.45
C LEU A 94 -1.83 13.55 -3.49
N GLY A 95 -1.65 14.32 -2.42
CA GLY A 95 -2.07 15.71 -2.36
C GLY A 95 -1.46 16.53 -3.50
N ALA A 96 -2.24 17.48 -4.03
CA ALA A 96 -1.80 18.34 -5.13
C ALA A 96 -0.46 19.00 -4.75
N ARG A 97 0.61 18.66 -5.47
CA ARG A 97 1.86 19.42 -5.45
C ARG A 97 1.50 20.81 -5.96
N LYS A 98 1.23 21.75 -5.04
CA LYS A 98 1.08 23.15 -5.42
C LYS A 98 2.40 23.51 -6.11
N ARG A 99 2.35 23.87 -7.39
CA ARG A 99 3.48 24.41 -8.18
C ARG A 99 4.03 25.74 -7.62
N SER A 100 3.69 26.08 -6.38
CA SER A 100 4.22 27.21 -5.63
C SER A 100 5.44 26.76 -4.84
N ASN A 101 6.43 27.64 -4.67
CA ASN A 101 7.57 27.51 -3.74
C ASN A 101 7.17 27.35 -2.25
N LYS A 102 5.95 26.91 -1.95
CA LYS A 102 5.48 26.69 -0.58
C LYS A 102 6.05 25.36 -0.07
N PRO A 103 6.58 25.33 1.17
CA PRO A 103 7.02 24.10 1.79
C PRO A 103 5.87 23.10 1.91
N ARG A 104 6.20 21.80 1.89
CA ARG A 104 5.20 20.74 2.09
C ARG A 104 4.54 20.92 3.47
N GLU A 105 3.21 20.94 3.50
CA GLU A 105 2.46 21.01 4.76
C GLU A 105 2.53 19.65 5.46
N SER A 106 2.96 19.64 6.72
CA SER A 106 2.90 18.44 7.55
C SER A 106 1.48 18.23 8.07
N LEU A 107 0.95 17.03 7.88
CA LEU A 107 -0.32 16.60 8.46
C LEU A 107 -0.13 16.12 9.91
N GLN A 108 -1.25 16.02 10.62
CA GLN A 108 -1.30 15.60 12.03
C GLN A 108 -1.93 14.22 12.15
N ILE A 109 -1.39 13.35 13.00
CA ILE A 109 -2.02 12.05 13.33
C ILE A 109 -2.97 12.27 14.52
N ARG A 110 -4.18 11.70 14.43
CA ARG A 110 -5.17 11.73 15.50
C ARG A 110 -5.61 10.31 15.87
N GLN A 111 -5.85 10.07 17.15
CA GLN A 111 -6.42 8.81 17.63
C GLN A 111 -7.93 8.95 17.80
N LEU A 112 -8.67 8.00 17.24
CA LEU A 112 -10.13 7.84 17.38
C LEU A 112 -10.43 6.50 18.06
N LYS A 113 -11.69 6.25 18.43
CA LYS A 113 -12.12 4.97 19.04
C LYS A 113 -11.79 3.76 18.15
N GLN A 114 -11.79 3.96 16.83
CA GLN A 114 -11.58 2.92 15.81
C GLN A 114 -10.11 2.78 15.36
N GLY A 115 -9.19 3.59 15.89
CA GLY A 115 -7.77 3.57 15.54
C GLY A 115 -7.21 4.94 15.17
N PHE A 116 -6.07 4.95 14.49
CA PHE A 116 -5.39 6.18 14.07
C PHE A 116 -5.91 6.71 12.73
N HIS A 117 -5.96 8.04 12.60
CA HIS A 117 -6.44 8.74 11.41
C HIS A 117 -5.60 9.98 11.14
N VAL A 118 -5.36 10.31 9.87
CA VAL A 118 -4.65 11.52 9.45
C VAL A 118 -5.66 12.45 8.76
N PRO A 119 -6.18 13.50 9.44
CA PRO A 119 -7.09 14.45 8.82
C PRO A 119 -6.44 15.14 7.61
N LYS A 120 -7.26 15.44 6.60
CA LYS A 120 -6.86 16.05 5.31
C LYS A 120 -5.99 15.18 4.40
N LEU A 121 -5.68 13.93 4.78
CA LEU A 121 -5.03 12.98 3.89
C LEU A 121 -5.96 12.64 2.72
N THR A 122 -5.44 12.75 1.49
CA THR A 122 -6.15 12.39 0.26
C THR A 122 -6.58 10.91 0.27
N LYS A 123 -7.76 10.63 -0.27
CA LYS A 123 -8.48 9.35 -0.21
C LYS A 123 -8.92 8.90 -1.60
#